data_AF-A0A258IEQ4-F1
#
_entry.id   AF-A0A258IEQ4-F1
#
_cell.length_a   1.000
_cell.length_b   1.000
_cell.length_c   1.000
_cell.angle_alpha   90.00
_cell.angle_beta   90.00
_cell.angle_gamma   90.00
#
_symmetry.space_group_name_H-M   'P 1'
#
loop_
_entity.id
_entity.type
_entity.pdbx_description
1 polymer ?
#
loop_
_entity_poly.entity_id
_entity_poly.type
_entity_poly.pdbx_seq_one_letter_code
_entity_poly.pdbx_strand_id
1 'polypeptide(L)' 'MAKRRLAVEYDAAQERGEIGQRTGRPKDVPNENDFIPTTADAGLTRKQIHEARQLRDAEVSDPGVTCRAEPAT' A
#
# COMPACT_ATOMS: atom_id res chain seq x y z
N MET A 1 -12.36 -5.71 5.87
CA MET A 1 -12.35 -5.30 4.43
C MET A 1 -11.51 -4.08 4.04
N ALA A 2 -11.64 -2.91 4.69
CA ALA A 2 -11.02 -1.66 4.23
C ALA A 2 -9.48 -1.71 4.07
N LYS A 3 -8.77 -2.39 4.97
CA LYS A 3 -7.30 -2.47 4.94
C LYS A 3 -6.76 -3.21 3.72
N ARG A 4 -7.46 -4.22 3.17
CA ARG A 4 -6.98 -4.93 1.96
C ARG A 4 -7.02 -4.06 0.72
N ARG A 5 -8.11 -3.32 0.54
CA ARG A 5 -8.26 -2.38 -0.58
C ARG A 5 -7.14 -1.33 -0.54
N LEU A 6 -6.78 -0.86 0.66
CA LEU A 6 -5.62 0.03 0.83
C LEU A 6 -4.32 -0.58 0.31
N ALA A 7 -4.04 -1.87 0.56
CA ALA A 7 -2.83 -2.52 0.02
C ALA A 7 -2.81 -2.55 -1.50
N VAL A 8 -3.95 -2.91 -2.12
CA VAL A 8 -4.07 -3.02 -3.57
C VAL A 8 -3.89 -1.65 -4.23
N GLU A 9 -4.57 -0.63 -3.72
CA GLU A 9 -4.46 0.73 -4.26
C GLU A 9 -3.08 1.34 -4.04
N TYR A 10 -2.48 1.12 -2.87
CA TYR A 10 -1.13 1.61 -2.58
C TYR A 10 -0.09 0.97 -3.50
N ASP A 11 -0.18 -0.35 -3.72
CA ASP A 11 0.74 -1.05 -4.60
C ASP A 11 0.54 -0.61 -6.07
N ALA A 12 -0.71 -0.43 -6.51
CA ALA A 12 -1.01 0.11 -7.83
C ALA A 12 -0.49 1.55 -8.01
N ALA A 13 -0.57 2.40 -6.97
CA ALA A 13 0.00 3.74 -6.99
C ALA A 13 1.55 3.70 -7.04
N GLN A 14 2.18 2.73 -6.38
CA GLN A 14 3.62 2.50 -6.55
C GLN A 14 3.96 2.09 -7.99
N GLU A 15 3.24 1.12 -8.57
CA GLU A 15 3.46 0.66 -9.95
C GLU A 15 3.31 1.78 -10.99
N ARG A 16 2.33 2.68 -10.80
CA ARG A 16 2.14 3.86 -11.66
C ARG A 16 3.19 4.95 -11.46
N GLY A 17 3.99 4.87 -10.40
CA GLY A 17 4.96 5.90 -10.03
C GLY A 17 4.36 7.11 -9.32
N GLU A 18 3.11 7.03 -8.87
CA GLU A 18 2.43 8.08 -8.09
C GLU A 18 2.94 8.14 -6.65
N ILE A 19 3.52 7.05 -6.15
CA ILE A 19 4.16 6.96 -4.84
C ILE A 19 5.59 6.44 -5.00
N GLY A 20 6.49 6.98 -4.17
CA GLY A 20 7.89 6.57 -4.15
C GLY A 20 8.09 5.07 -4.01
N GLN A 21 8.99 4.52 -4.81
CA GLN A 21 9.38 3.11 -4.76
C GLN A 21 10.20 2.80 -3.49
N ARG A 22 10.05 1.59 -2.94
CA ARG A 22 10.79 1.15 -1.73
C ARG A 22 12.28 0.90 -2.01
N THR A 23 12.61 0.58 -3.25
CA THR A 23 13.95 0.18 -3.70
C THR A 23 14.32 1.00 -4.92
N GLY A 24 15.21 1.95 -4.71
CA GLY A 24 15.65 2.89 -5.73
C GLY A 24 15.75 4.28 -5.13
N ARG A 25 16.87 4.96 -5.39
CA ARG A 25 16.95 6.41 -5.18
C ARG A 25 15.81 7.04 -6.00
N PRO A 26 15.03 7.99 -5.44
CA PRO A 26 14.10 8.78 -6.24
C PRO A 26 14.84 9.26 -7.48
N LYS A 27 14.29 8.97 -8.66
CA LYS A 27 14.84 9.47 -9.92
C LYS A 27 14.40 10.93 -10.00
N ASP A 28 14.97 11.76 -9.14
CA ASP A 28 14.77 13.19 -9.20
C ASP A 28 15.50 13.66 -10.46
N VAL A 29 14.75 13.88 -11.54
CA VAL A 29 15.29 14.63 -12.66
C VAL A 29 15.35 16.09 -12.16
N PRO A 30 16.40 16.86 -12.42
CA PRO A 30 16.34 18.29 -12.14
C PRO A 30 15.51 18.91 -13.28
N ASN A 31 14.36 19.49 -12.95
CA ASN A 31 13.64 20.60 -13.62
C ASN A 31 12.13 20.41 -13.92
N GLU A 32 11.46 19.32 -13.54
CA GLU A 32 10.01 19.14 -13.82
C GLU A 32 9.26 18.39 -12.69
N ASN A 33 8.74 19.08 -11.67
CA ASN A 33 7.78 18.49 -10.70
C ASN A 33 8.20 17.11 -10.11
N ASP A 34 9.51 16.88 -9.96
CA ASP A 34 10.08 15.55 -9.72
C ASP A 34 9.90 15.00 -8.28
N PHE A 35 9.10 15.67 -7.44
CA PHE A 35 8.86 15.20 -6.08
C PHE A 35 7.79 14.10 -6.08
N ILE A 36 8.24 12.84 -6.18
CA ILE A 36 7.34 11.70 -6.03
C ILE A 36 6.87 11.65 -4.55
N PRO A 37 5.55 11.73 -4.29
CA PRO A 37 5.02 11.70 -2.93
C PRO A 37 5.48 10.46 -2.16
N THR A 38 5.91 10.69 -0.93
CA THR A 38 6.29 9.61 -0.02
C THR A 38 5.05 8.99 0.60
N THR A 39 5.25 7.84 1.25
CA THR A 39 4.20 7.19 2.06
C THR A 39 3.58 8.14 3.09
N ALA A 40 4.38 9.02 3.68
CA ALA A 40 3.93 9.98 4.69
C ALA A 40 3.08 11.10 4.06
N ASP A 41 3.42 11.54 2.84
CA ASP A 41 2.66 12.55 2.10
C ASP A 41 1.26 12.03 1.71
N ALA A 42 1.13 10.72 1.50
CA ALA A 42 -0.15 10.04 1.32
C ALA A 42 -0.98 9.90 2.63
N GLY A 43 -0.49 10.42 3.76
CA GLY A 43 -1.14 10.31 5.07
C GLY A 43 -1.12 8.89 5.64
N LEU A 44 -0.26 8.02 5.12
CA LEU A 44 -0.16 6.62 5.51
C LEU A 44 1.12 6.35 6.29
N THR A 45 1.02 5.43 7.25
CA THR A 45 2.19 4.89 7.93
C THR A 45 2.64 3.60 7.26
N ARG A 46 3.96 3.33 7.30
CA ARG A 46 4.52 2.05 6.85
C ARG A 46 3.86 0.85 7.55
N LYS A 47 3.47 1.02 8.82
CA LYS A 47 2.77 -0.01 9.60
C LYS A 47 1.40 -0.32 8.99
N GLN A 48 0.60 0.69 8.65
CA GLN A 48 -0.71 0.48 8.02
C GLN A 48 -0.59 -0.26 6.69
N ILE A 49 0.39 0.08 5.86
CA ILE A 49 0.63 -0.61 4.58
C ILE A 49 1.09 -2.05 4.80
N HIS A 50 1.96 -2.28 5.78
CA HIS A 50 2.39 -3.63 6.10
C HIS A 50 1.23 -4.50 6.58
N GLU A 51 0.41 -4.02 7.52
CA GLU A 51 -0.80 -4.73 7.98
C GLU A 51 -1.79 -4.98 6.85
N ALA A 52 -1.97 -4.00 5.97
CA ALA A 52 -2.81 -4.09 4.79
C ALA A 52 -2.35 -5.20 3.83
N ARG A 53 -1.03 -5.28 3.56
CA ARG A 53 -0.41 -6.33 2.73
C ARG A 53 -0.56 -7.71 3.37
N GLN A 54 -0.28 -7.85 4.67
CA GLN A 54 -0.49 -9.11 5.40
C GLN A 54 -1.93 -9.62 5.27
N LEU A 55 -2.91 -8.72 5.42
CA LEU A 55 -4.32 -9.10 5.27
C LEU A 55 -4.62 -9.52 3.83
N ARG A 56 -4.14 -8.77 2.83
CA ARG A 56 -4.35 -9.11 1.40
C ARG A 56 -3.77 -10.49 1.10
N ASP A 57 -2.52 -10.72 1.47
CA ASP A 57 -1.81 -11.96 1.20
C ASP A 57 -2.49 -13.14 1.92
N ALA A 58 -3.04 -12.92 3.11
CA ALA A 58 -3.87 -13.89 3.80
C ALA A 58 -5.16 -14.24 3.03
N GLU A 59 -5.83 -13.31 2.32
CA GLU A 59 -6.99 -13.68 1.48
C GLU A 59 -6.60 -14.51 0.29
N VAL A 60 -5.51 -14.09 -0.35
CA VAL A 60 -5.06 -14.72 -1.58
C VAL A 60 -4.67 -16.17 -1.27
N SER A 61 -4.12 -16.40 -0.07
CA SER A 61 -3.75 -17.72 0.41
C SER A 61 -4.94 -18.54 0.93
N ASP A 62 -5.86 -17.93 1.69
CA ASP A 62 -7.08 -18.56 2.21
C ASP A 62 -8.29 -17.62 2.06
N PRO A 63 -9.05 -17.76 0.96
CA PRO A 63 -10.22 -16.92 0.71
C PRO A 63 -11.25 -17.03 1.85
N GLY A 64 -11.75 -15.88 2.32
CA GLY A 64 -12.68 -15.78 3.44
C GLY A 64 -12.03 -15.78 4.82
N VAL A 65 -10.70 -15.92 4.94
CA VAL A 65 -10.02 -15.95 6.25
C VAL A 65 -10.26 -14.67 7.05
N THR A 66 -10.32 -13.51 6.41
CA THR A 66 -10.59 -12.27 7.15
C THR A 66 -12.03 -12.17 7.61
N CYS A 67 -13.00 -12.64 6.81
CA CYS A 67 -14.41 -12.63 7.19
C CYS A 67 -14.68 -13.56 8.38
N ARG A 68 -13.94 -14.68 8.47
CA ARG A 68 -14.06 -15.65 9.57
C ARG A 68 -13.38 -15.17 10.85
N ALA A 69 -12.34 -14.35 10.73
CA ALA A 69 -11.55 -13.86 11.85
C ALA A 69 -12.20 -12.67 12.58
N GLU A 70 -13.12 -11.94 11.93
CA GLU A 70 -13.87 -10.85 12.57
C GLU A 70 -15.17 -11.40 13.19
N PRO A 71 -15.33 -11.42 14.53
CA PRO A 71 -16.57 -11.87 15.15
C PRO A 71 -17.69 -10.91 14.75
N ALA A 72 -18.80 -11.46 14.26
CA ALA A 72 -20.04 -10.71 14.07
C ALA A 72 -20.41 -10.05 15.40
N THR A 73 -20.32 -8.72 15.43
CA THR A 73 -20.76 -7.89 16.58
C THR A 73 -22.17 -7.41 16.31
#